data_AF-A0A7G5H5H5-F1
#
_entry.id   AF-A0A7G5H5H5-F1
#
_cell.length_a   1.000
_cell.length_b   1.000
_cell.length_c   1.000
_cell.angle_alpha   90.00
_cell.angle_beta   90.00
_cell.angle_gamma   90.00
#
_symmetry.space_group_name_H-M   'P 1'
#
loop_
_entity.id
_entity.type
_entity.pdbx_description
1 polymer ?
#
loop_
_entity_poly.entity_id
_entity_poly.type
_entity_poly.pdbx_seq_one_letter_code
_entity_poly.pdbx_strand_id
1 'polypeptide(L)'
;MNESQTSQTLFHEGHQLRDYLLYHQISQAELAQQMNMTTANINRYTHMKTLSLRNRKALLAVLGISWEEFFKPVGGPLTDEGSHLKAYLRRKKIAASWLADKLGKKKSTIGDYFRTHTLKKPTREAILDALGVSYAEVFESKRVSPSDTPPQAPTEVTSLPEDTLMMVSRQLSEWRELQNWLITQGASSPQLNVCQHQIWHLELLLAALDQPSPPSLNSSWTL
;
A
#
# COMPACT_ATOMS: atom_id res chain seq x y z
N MET A 1 16.57 2.07 35.36
CA MET A 1 16.00 0.92 34.63
C MET A 1 15.07 1.48 33.57
N ASN A 2 15.63 1.70 32.38
CA ASN A 2 14.94 2.09 31.17
C ASN A 2 14.85 0.83 30.32
N GLU A 3 13.65 0.49 29.85
CA GLU A 3 13.35 -0.24 28.60
C GLU A 3 11.96 -0.88 28.71
N SER A 4 10.96 -0.15 28.23
CA SER A 4 9.70 -0.72 27.72
C SER A 4 9.01 0.33 26.86
N GLN A 5 9.73 0.81 25.84
CA GLN A 5 9.13 1.38 24.64
C GLN A 5 9.05 0.26 23.61
N THR A 6 8.21 -0.74 23.87
CA THR A 6 7.85 -1.72 22.84
C THR A 6 6.94 -1.03 21.84
N SER A 7 7.43 -0.99 20.60
CA SER A 7 6.80 -0.46 19.41
C SER A 7 5.35 -0.94 19.26
N GLN A 8 4.40 -0.16 19.77
CA GLN A 8 3.00 -0.25 19.39
C GLN A 8 2.84 0.30 17.97
N THR A 9 3.03 -0.55 16.95
CA THR A 9 2.37 -0.33 15.66
C THR A 9 0.86 -0.50 15.90
N LEU A 10 0.24 0.61 16.28
CA LEU A 10 -1.17 0.73 16.63
C LEU A 10 -2.02 0.25 15.45
N PHE A 11 -2.70 -0.87 15.65
CA PHE A 11 -3.73 -1.33 14.74
C PHE A 11 -4.93 -0.37 14.81
N HIS A 12 -5.40 0.10 13.65
CA HIS A 12 -6.47 1.11 13.55
C HIS A 12 -7.69 0.53 12.84
N GLU A 13 -8.68 0.02 13.58
CA GLU A 13 -9.93 -0.53 13.04
C GLU A 13 -10.70 0.47 12.17
N GLY A 14 -10.59 1.78 12.45
CA GLY A 14 -11.16 2.83 11.61
C GLY A 14 -10.50 2.93 10.24
N HIS A 15 -9.18 2.73 10.16
CA HIS A 15 -8.48 2.69 8.87
C HIS A 15 -8.94 1.47 8.06
N GLN A 16 -9.05 0.29 8.69
CA GLN A 16 -9.57 -0.90 8.03
C GLN A 16 -10.99 -0.68 7.49
N LEU A 17 -11.87 -0.05 8.28
CA LEU A 17 -13.20 0.32 7.81
C LEU A 17 -13.12 1.23 6.58
N ARG A 18 -12.30 2.28 6.65
CA ARG A 18 -12.13 3.22 5.55
C ARG A 18 -11.70 2.51 4.27
N ASP A 19 -10.72 1.64 4.38
CA ASP A 19 -10.11 0.95 3.25
C ASP A 19 -11.08 -0.08 2.66
N TYR A 20 -11.85 -0.77 3.51
CA TYR A 20 -12.97 -1.63 3.10
C TYR A 20 -14.03 -0.87 2.31
N LEU A 21 -14.51 0.27 2.83
CA LEU A 21 -15.52 1.08 2.16
C LEU A 21 -15.03 1.59 0.80
N LEU A 22 -13.76 2.00 0.73
CA LEU A 22 -13.15 2.45 -0.53
C LEU A 22 -13.08 1.31 -1.55
N TYR A 23 -12.61 0.13 -1.15
CA TYR A 23 -12.49 -1.02 -2.05
C TYR A 23 -13.84 -1.46 -2.61
N HIS A 24 -14.84 -1.57 -1.75
CA HIS A 24 -16.19 -1.99 -2.13
C HIS A 24 -17.02 -0.84 -2.72
N GLN A 25 -16.43 0.34 -2.91
CA GLN A 25 -17.07 1.55 -3.43
C GLN A 25 -18.34 1.97 -2.65
N ILE A 26 -18.38 1.65 -1.35
CA ILE A 26 -19.48 1.99 -0.46
C ILE A 26 -19.25 3.41 0.05
N SER A 27 -20.19 4.31 -0.21
CA SER A 27 -20.06 5.68 0.29
C SER A 27 -20.33 5.74 1.81
N GLN A 28 -19.69 6.69 2.50
CA GLN A 28 -19.98 6.91 3.93
C GLN A 28 -21.45 7.27 4.19
N ALA A 29 -22.11 7.95 3.22
CA ALA A 29 -23.52 8.32 3.32
C ALA A 29 -24.44 7.10 3.18
N GLU A 30 -24.10 6.18 2.27
CA GLU A 30 -24.81 4.92 2.09
C GLU A 30 -24.71 4.02 3.32
N LEU A 31 -23.50 3.87 3.88
CA LEU A 31 -23.32 3.12 5.13
C LEU A 31 -24.08 3.81 6.29
N ALA A 32 -24.04 5.14 6.36
CA ALA A 32 -24.76 5.88 7.40
C ALA A 32 -26.27 5.65 7.33
N GLN A 33 -26.84 5.64 6.12
CA GLN A 33 -28.25 5.33 5.89
C GLN A 33 -28.59 3.89 6.31
N GLN A 34 -27.78 2.90 5.91
CA GLN A 34 -28.00 1.50 6.28
C GLN A 34 -27.89 1.25 7.79
N MET A 35 -26.99 1.98 8.47
CA MET A 35 -26.82 1.90 9.92
C MET A 35 -27.76 2.83 10.72
N ASN A 36 -28.68 3.54 10.05
CA ASN A 36 -29.58 4.53 10.65
C ASN A 36 -28.84 5.56 11.54
N MET A 37 -27.78 6.16 11.01
CA MET A 37 -26.98 7.17 11.70
C MET A 37 -26.52 8.28 10.75
N THR A 38 -25.83 9.28 11.29
CA THR A 38 -25.33 10.41 10.48
C THR A 38 -24.02 10.06 9.78
N THR A 39 -23.78 10.64 8.60
CA THR A 39 -22.50 10.54 7.88
C THR A 39 -21.32 11.01 8.74
N ALA A 40 -21.53 11.99 9.62
CA ALA A 40 -20.52 12.45 10.57
C ALA A 40 -20.07 11.36 11.56
N ASN A 41 -20.99 10.47 11.98
CA ASN A 41 -20.65 9.35 12.86
C ASN A 41 -19.82 8.30 12.12
N ILE A 42 -20.18 7.96 10.87
CA ILE A 42 -19.38 7.06 10.03
C ILE A 42 -17.99 7.64 9.78
N ASN A 43 -17.91 8.93 9.44
CA ASN A 43 -16.62 9.59 9.26
C ASN A 43 -15.79 9.61 10.55
N ARG A 44 -16.41 9.70 11.73
CA ARG A 44 -15.68 9.53 12.99
C ARG A 44 -15.13 8.10 13.10
N TYR A 45 -15.93 7.08 12.80
CA TYR A 45 -15.51 5.68 12.88
C TYR A 45 -14.29 5.37 12.01
N THR A 46 -14.22 5.92 10.79
CA THR A 46 -13.07 5.71 9.89
C THR A 46 -11.75 6.30 10.40
N HIS A 47 -11.78 7.09 11.47
CA HIS A 47 -10.59 7.71 12.08
C HIS A 47 -10.31 7.19 13.50
N MET A 48 -11.13 6.26 14.02
CA MET A 48 -10.92 5.68 15.34
C MET A 48 -9.83 4.61 15.32
N LYS A 49 -9.06 4.52 16.42
CA LYS A 49 -8.13 3.40 16.61
C LYS A 49 -8.89 2.08 16.78
N THR A 50 -9.98 2.10 17.54
CA THR A 50 -10.83 0.94 17.81
C THR A 50 -12.29 1.38 17.83
N LEU A 51 -13.17 0.53 17.32
CA LEU A 51 -14.61 0.70 17.36
C LEU A 51 -15.17 0.04 18.62
N SER A 52 -16.21 0.64 19.19
CA SER A 52 -16.93 0.00 20.29
C SER A 52 -17.51 -1.33 19.82
N LEU A 53 -17.60 -2.32 20.71
CA LEU A 53 -18.14 -3.65 20.38
C LEU A 53 -19.54 -3.56 19.75
N ARG A 54 -20.38 -2.66 20.27
CA ARG A 54 -21.72 -2.40 19.73
C ARG A 54 -21.67 -1.90 18.29
N ASN A 55 -20.86 -0.88 18.02
CA ASN A 55 -20.77 -0.27 16.68
C ASN A 55 -20.17 -1.24 15.67
N ARG A 56 -19.15 -1.98 16.09
CA ARG A 56 -18.54 -3.04 15.30
C ARG A 56 -19.55 -4.12 14.91
N LYS A 57 -20.31 -4.67 15.87
CA LYS A 57 -21.33 -5.68 15.56
C LYS A 57 -22.39 -5.15 14.58
N ALA A 58 -22.86 -3.93 14.80
CA ALA A 58 -23.81 -3.29 13.89
C ALA A 58 -23.22 -3.11 12.48
N LEU A 59 -21.96 -2.70 12.40
CA LEU A 59 -21.26 -2.47 11.15
C LEU A 59 -21.08 -3.76 10.34
N LEU A 60 -20.59 -4.82 10.98
CA LEU A 60 -20.43 -6.13 10.33
C LEU A 60 -21.77 -6.70 9.85
N ALA A 61 -22.81 -6.55 10.66
CA ALA A 61 -24.16 -7.00 10.31
C ALA A 61 -24.71 -6.24 9.09
N VAL A 62 -24.53 -4.92 9.03
CA VAL A 62 -24.96 -4.11 7.89
C VAL A 62 -24.16 -4.42 6.63
N LEU A 63 -22.84 -4.59 6.77
CA LEU A 63 -21.96 -4.95 5.65
C LEU A 63 -22.12 -6.42 5.22
N GLY A 64 -22.82 -7.25 5.99
CA GLY A 64 -23.06 -8.66 5.68
C GLY A 64 -21.79 -9.53 5.73
N ILE A 65 -20.77 -9.12 6.50
CA ILE A 65 -19.45 -9.77 6.55
C ILE A 65 -19.12 -10.30 7.94
N SER A 66 -18.29 -11.33 8.00
CA SER A 66 -17.75 -11.83 9.27
C SER A 66 -16.65 -10.91 9.81
N TRP A 67 -16.29 -11.08 11.09
CA TRP A 67 -15.20 -10.32 11.70
C TRP A 67 -13.84 -10.68 11.07
N GLU A 68 -13.66 -11.94 10.73
CA GLU A 68 -12.49 -12.44 10.03
C GLU A 68 -12.42 -11.87 8.62
N GLU A 69 -13.55 -11.76 7.92
CA GLU A 69 -13.65 -11.19 6.58
C GLU A 69 -13.40 -9.67 6.55
N PHE A 70 -13.86 -8.94 7.56
CA PHE A 70 -13.55 -7.51 7.73
C PHE A 70 -12.04 -7.24 7.83
N PHE A 71 -11.28 -8.21 8.35
CA PHE A 71 -9.83 -8.15 8.45
C PHE A 71 -9.08 -8.87 7.35
N LYS A 72 -9.77 -9.53 6.42
CA LYS A 72 -9.11 -10.00 5.22
C LYS A 72 -8.53 -8.77 4.52
N PRO A 73 -7.25 -8.81 4.11
CA PRO A 73 -6.69 -7.76 3.29
C PRO A 73 -7.58 -7.63 2.06
N VAL A 74 -8.18 -6.46 1.89
CA VAL A 74 -9.08 -6.22 0.77
C VAL A 74 -8.22 -6.22 -0.50
N GLY A 75 -8.41 -7.23 -1.35
CA GLY A 75 -7.35 -7.78 -2.21
C GLY A 75 -6.90 -6.89 -3.37
N GLY A 76 -5.58 -6.74 -3.51
CA GLY A 76 -4.87 -6.07 -4.62
C GLY A 76 -4.09 -4.85 -4.13
N PRO A 77 -2.93 -4.48 -4.72
CA PRO A 77 -2.20 -3.31 -4.30
C PRO A 77 -3.11 -2.10 -4.48
N LEU A 78 -3.64 -1.58 -3.38
CA LEU A 78 -4.03 -0.18 -3.31
C LEU A 78 -2.74 0.57 -3.65
N THR A 79 -2.54 0.90 -4.93
CA THR A 79 -1.44 1.75 -5.36
C THR A 79 -1.63 3.02 -4.58
N ASP A 80 -0.82 3.20 -3.53
CA ASP A 80 -0.88 4.35 -2.66
C ASP A 80 -0.38 5.55 -3.45
N GLU A 81 -1.28 6.11 -4.29
CA GLU A 81 -0.99 7.17 -5.24
C GLU A 81 -0.40 8.38 -4.51
N GLY A 82 -0.86 8.66 -3.29
CA GLY A 82 -0.29 9.69 -2.43
C GLY A 82 1.18 9.44 -2.08
N SER A 83 1.52 8.21 -1.67
CA SER A 83 2.91 7.83 -1.40
C SER A 83 3.77 7.81 -2.66
N HIS A 84 3.25 7.31 -3.78
CA HIS A 84 3.93 7.33 -5.08
C HIS A 84 4.21 8.76 -5.56
N LEU A 85 3.22 9.65 -5.48
CA LEU A 85 3.39 11.06 -5.80
C LEU A 85 4.45 11.72 -4.90
N LYS A 86 4.40 11.46 -3.60
CA LYS A 86 5.40 11.99 -2.65
C LYS A 86 6.81 11.49 -2.97
N ALA A 87 6.95 10.20 -3.26
CA ALA A 87 8.23 9.60 -3.65
C ALA A 87 8.75 10.18 -4.98
N TYR A 88 7.87 10.35 -5.96
CA TYR A 88 8.18 10.95 -7.25
C TYR A 88 8.70 12.38 -7.11
N LEU A 89 8.00 13.24 -6.37
CA LEU A 89 8.43 14.63 -6.13
C LEU A 89 9.78 14.67 -5.41
N ARG A 90 10.01 13.80 -4.42
CA ARG A 90 11.29 13.70 -3.72
C ARG A 90 12.41 13.29 -4.69
N ARG A 91 12.17 12.29 -5.54
CA ARG A 91 13.15 11.80 -6.54
C ARG A 91 13.52 12.88 -7.55
N LYS A 92 12.52 13.64 -8.04
CA LYS A 92 12.72 14.73 -9.00
C LYS A 92 13.11 16.07 -8.34
N LYS A 93 13.30 16.09 -7.01
CA LYS A 93 13.61 17.29 -6.21
C LYS A 93 12.60 18.45 -6.40
N ILE A 94 11.34 18.12 -6.65
CA ILE A 94 10.26 19.09 -6.81
C ILE A 94 9.68 19.41 -5.44
N ALA A 95 9.61 20.70 -5.10
CA ALA A 95 9.01 21.12 -3.84
C ALA A 95 7.48 20.95 -3.87
N ALA A 96 6.89 20.46 -2.78
CA ALA A 96 5.43 20.37 -2.65
C ALA A 96 4.74 21.74 -2.74
N SER A 97 5.42 22.83 -2.37
CA SER A 97 4.94 24.19 -2.58
C SER A 97 4.83 24.55 -4.05
N TRP A 98 5.80 24.15 -4.87
CA TRP A 98 5.76 24.39 -6.31
C TRP A 98 4.54 23.71 -6.95
N LEU A 99 4.24 22.47 -6.57
CA LEU A 99 3.05 21.77 -7.06
C LEU A 99 1.76 22.43 -6.57
N ALA A 100 1.76 22.95 -5.34
CA ALA A 100 0.63 23.71 -4.80
C ALA A 100 0.36 24.97 -5.64
N ASP A 101 1.40 25.73 -5.93
CA ASP A 101 1.34 26.97 -6.71
C ASP A 101 0.87 26.68 -8.14
N LYS A 102 1.39 25.62 -8.76
CA LYS A 102 0.99 25.20 -10.12
C LYS A 102 -0.47 24.77 -10.22
N LEU A 103 -1.02 24.16 -9.16
CA LEU A 103 -2.42 23.73 -9.10
C LEU A 103 -3.36 24.81 -8.55
N GLY A 104 -2.84 25.98 -8.16
CA GLY A 104 -3.62 27.01 -7.46
C GLY A 104 -4.23 26.52 -6.15
N LYS A 105 -3.54 25.62 -5.43
CA LYS A 105 -4.00 25.02 -4.17
C LYS A 105 -3.14 25.47 -3.00
N LYS A 106 -3.68 25.33 -1.79
CA LYS A 106 -2.90 25.52 -0.56
C LYS A 106 -1.93 24.36 -0.37
N LYS A 107 -0.77 24.62 0.22
CA LYS A 107 0.23 23.58 0.56
C LYS A 107 -0.34 22.45 1.42
N SER A 108 -1.30 22.76 2.30
CA SER A 108 -2.00 21.75 3.11
C SER A 108 -2.74 20.72 2.24
N THR A 109 -3.37 21.18 1.16
CA THR A 109 -4.11 20.31 0.22
C THR A 109 -3.18 19.33 -0.48
N ILE A 110 -1.96 19.74 -0.82
CA ILE A 110 -0.95 18.82 -1.37
C ILE A 110 -0.50 17.81 -0.31
N GLY A 111 -0.37 18.25 0.95
CA GLY A 111 -0.13 17.36 2.09
C GLY A 111 -1.23 16.31 2.27
N ASP A 112 -2.48 16.66 2.02
CA ASP A 112 -3.62 15.74 2.05
C ASP A 112 -3.57 14.74 0.89
N TYR A 113 -3.16 15.17 -0.31
CA TYR A 113 -2.95 14.28 -1.45
C TYR A 113 -1.91 13.20 -1.16
N PHE A 114 -0.81 13.53 -0.46
CA PHE A 114 0.20 12.53 -0.07
C PHE A 114 -0.30 11.48 0.93
N ARG A 115 -1.41 11.75 1.62
CA ARG A 115 -2.03 10.84 2.59
C ARG A 115 -3.17 10.05 1.98
N THR A 116 -3.48 10.29 0.70
CA THR A 116 -4.60 9.70 0.01
C THR A 116 -4.14 8.47 -0.75
N HIS A 117 -4.75 7.31 -0.47
CA HIS A 117 -4.44 6.06 -1.17
C HIS A 117 -4.77 6.13 -2.66
N THR A 118 -5.91 6.72 -3.02
CA THR A 118 -6.28 6.92 -4.43
C THR A 118 -6.75 8.36 -4.65
N LEU A 119 -6.04 9.09 -5.50
CA LEU A 119 -6.43 10.43 -5.86
C LEU A 119 -7.67 10.37 -6.74
N LYS A 120 -8.62 11.28 -6.48
CA LYS A 120 -9.78 11.45 -7.37
C LYS A 120 -9.28 11.73 -8.79
N LYS A 121 -9.88 11.09 -9.79
CA LYS A 121 -9.52 11.25 -11.22
C LYS A 121 -9.22 12.70 -11.65
N PRO A 122 -10.08 13.70 -11.40
CA PRO A 122 -9.79 15.09 -11.82
C PRO A 122 -8.58 15.69 -11.10
N THR A 123 -8.34 15.31 -9.84
CA THR A 123 -7.15 15.74 -9.09
C THR A 123 -5.90 15.09 -9.63
N ARG A 124 -5.96 13.80 -9.94
CA ARG A 124 -4.86 13.04 -10.52
C ARG A 124 -4.45 13.59 -11.89
N GLU A 125 -5.42 13.81 -12.78
CA GLU A 125 -5.17 14.37 -14.11
C GLU A 125 -4.55 15.77 -14.00
N ALA A 126 -5.07 16.63 -13.13
CA ALA A 126 -4.48 17.95 -12.89
C ALA A 126 -3.03 17.89 -12.38
N ILE A 127 -2.72 16.92 -11.50
CA ILE A 127 -1.35 16.72 -11.00
C ILE A 127 -0.42 16.24 -12.12
N LEU A 128 -0.87 15.28 -12.93
CA LEU A 128 -0.10 14.75 -14.06
C LEU A 128 0.16 15.83 -15.12
N ASP A 129 -0.85 16.63 -15.44
CA ASP A 129 -0.74 17.75 -16.36
C ASP A 129 0.22 18.84 -15.82
N ALA A 130 0.10 19.19 -14.54
CA ALA A 130 1.01 20.13 -13.89
C ALA A 130 2.47 19.66 -13.86
N LEU A 131 2.69 18.35 -13.76
CA LEU A 131 4.01 17.73 -13.78
C LEU A 131 4.51 17.44 -15.20
N GLY A 132 3.63 17.48 -16.22
CA GLY A 132 3.95 17.13 -17.59
C GLY A 132 4.34 15.67 -17.78
N VAL A 133 3.77 14.75 -17.00
CA VAL A 133 4.16 13.32 -16.97
C VAL A 133 2.97 12.39 -17.11
N SER A 134 3.27 11.15 -17.52
CA SER A 134 2.26 10.10 -17.64
C SER A 134 1.91 9.47 -16.28
N TYR A 135 0.72 8.87 -16.19
CA TYR A 135 0.31 8.11 -15.00
C TYR A 135 1.35 7.03 -14.64
N ALA A 136 1.86 6.32 -15.65
CA ALA A 136 2.87 5.29 -15.50
C ALA A 136 4.19 5.78 -14.90
N GLU A 137 4.59 7.03 -15.15
CA GLU A 137 5.84 7.57 -14.63
C GLU A 137 5.77 7.89 -13.13
N VAL A 138 4.56 8.21 -12.63
CA VAL A 138 4.35 8.62 -11.24
C VAL A 138 3.81 7.48 -10.40
N PHE A 139 2.86 6.70 -10.92
CA PHE A 139 2.00 5.81 -10.16
C PHE A 139 2.13 4.33 -10.53
N GLU A 140 2.68 4.00 -11.70
CA GLU A 140 3.15 2.64 -11.94
C GLU A 140 4.55 2.50 -11.38
N SER A 141 4.74 1.50 -10.52
CA SER A 141 6.07 1.05 -10.12
C SER A 141 6.75 0.38 -11.32
N LYS A 142 7.22 1.19 -12.28
CA LYS A 142 8.26 0.73 -13.20
C LYS A 142 9.50 0.41 -12.36
N ARG A 143 9.84 -0.89 -12.29
CA ARG A 143 11.25 -1.30 -12.16
C ARG A 143 12.00 -0.47 -13.19
N VAL A 144 12.88 0.40 -12.71
CA VAL A 144 13.65 1.28 -13.59
C VAL A 144 14.63 0.39 -14.35
N SER A 145 14.29 0.03 -15.58
CA SER A 145 15.28 -0.40 -16.56
C SER A 145 16.23 0.77 -16.81
N PRO A 146 17.55 0.60 -16.67
CA PRO A 146 18.52 1.62 -17.04
C PRO A 146 18.75 1.55 -18.55
N SER A 147 17.95 2.29 -19.31
CA SER A 147 18.30 2.58 -20.70
C SER A 147 17.75 3.97 -20.99
N ASP A 148 18.66 4.95 -20.92
CA ASP A 148 18.68 6.19 -21.72
C ASP A 148 19.66 7.19 -21.09
N THR A 149 20.96 6.87 -21.17
CA THR A 149 22.03 7.88 -21.10
C THR A 149 23.17 7.50 -22.08
N PRO A 150 23.67 8.42 -22.92
CA PRO A 150 24.78 8.17 -23.87
C PRO A 150 26.13 7.89 -23.19
N PRO A 151 27.15 7.40 -23.93
CA PRO A 151 28.20 6.52 -23.43
C PRO A 151 29.32 7.27 -22.68
N GLN A 152 29.58 6.87 -21.44
CA GLN A 152 30.90 7.03 -20.82
C GLN A 152 31.33 5.75 -20.06
N ALA A 153 32.64 5.49 -20.19
CA ALA A 153 33.49 4.35 -19.85
C ALA A 153 33.28 3.63 -18.49
N PRO A 154 33.86 2.42 -18.32
CA PRO A 154 33.29 1.32 -17.55
C PRO A 154 33.72 1.32 -16.07
N THR A 155 32.77 1.00 -15.18
CA THR A 155 33.11 0.53 -13.83
C THR A 155 32.25 -0.68 -13.48
N GLU A 156 32.99 -1.78 -13.34
CA GLU A 156 32.75 -3.04 -12.62
C GLU A 156 31.31 -3.51 -12.36
N VAL A 157 31.07 -4.69 -12.94
CA VAL A 157 30.02 -5.64 -12.63
C VAL A 157 30.01 -5.95 -11.13
N THR A 158 28.88 -5.73 -10.46
CA THR A 158 28.54 -6.51 -9.27
C THR A 158 27.19 -7.18 -9.54
N SER A 159 27.24 -8.50 -9.61
CA SER A 159 26.15 -9.44 -9.81
C SER A 159 25.01 -9.21 -8.81
N LEU A 160 23.79 -8.93 -9.30
CA LEU A 160 22.56 -9.02 -8.51
C LEU A 160 21.48 -9.74 -9.33
N PRO A 161 21.36 -11.06 -9.17
CA PRO A 161 20.03 -11.64 -8.92
C PRO A 161 19.97 -12.75 -7.85
N GLU A 162 21.04 -13.51 -7.57
CA GLU A 162 21.00 -14.69 -6.68
C GLU A 162 20.94 -14.34 -5.18
N ASP A 163 21.64 -13.28 -4.76
CA ASP A 163 21.67 -12.86 -3.34
C ASP A 163 20.30 -12.43 -2.81
N THR A 164 19.45 -11.86 -3.68
CA THR A 164 18.12 -11.40 -3.28
C THR A 164 17.16 -12.57 -3.10
N LEU A 165 17.22 -13.58 -3.98
CA LEU A 165 16.37 -14.76 -3.88
C LEU A 165 16.73 -15.60 -2.65
N MET A 166 18.04 -15.76 -2.36
CA MET A 166 18.51 -16.40 -1.14
C MET A 166 18.11 -15.63 0.13
N MET A 167 18.22 -14.29 0.11
CA MET A 167 17.83 -13.47 1.25
C MET A 167 16.33 -13.56 1.56
N VAL A 168 15.47 -13.48 0.55
CA VAL A 168 14.01 -13.58 0.73
C VAL A 168 13.61 -15.00 1.17
N SER A 169 14.25 -16.04 0.61
CA SER A 169 14.04 -17.43 1.03
C SER A 169 14.41 -17.65 2.49
N ARG A 170 15.54 -17.08 2.94
CA ARG A 170 15.98 -17.14 4.33
C ARG A 170 14.99 -16.46 5.26
N GLN A 171 14.55 -15.24 4.93
CA GLN A 171 13.57 -14.52 5.73
C GLN A 171 12.24 -15.28 5.83
N LEU A 172 11.79 -15.93 4.75
CA LEU A 172 10.57 -16.73 4.77
C LEU A 172 10.66 -17.89 5.77
N SER A 173 11.80 -18.59 5.79
CA SER A 173 12.05 -19.67 6.75
C SER A 173 12.05 -19.16 8.19
N GLU A 174 12.74 -18.05 8.47
CA GLU A 174 12.80 -17.43 9.81
C GLU A 174 11.39 -17.05 10.32
N TRP A 175 10.54 -16.51 9.45
CA TRP A 175 9.16 -16.16 9.82
C TRP A 175 8.25 -17.37 10.03
N ARG A 176 8.43 -18.46 9.26
CA ARG A 176 7.70 -19.72 9.46
C ARG A 176 8.11 -20.40 10.77
N GLU A 177 9.40 -20.38 11.11
CA GLU A 177 9.89 -20.88 12.40
C GLU A 177 9.31 -20.08 13.56
N LEU A 178 9.30 -18.74 13.46
CA LEU A 178 8.69 -17.87 14.47
C LEU A 178 7.20 -18.16 14.63
N GLN A 179 6.46 -18.35 13.53
CA GLN A 179 5.05 -18.72 13.59
C GLN A 179 4.83 -20.05 14.31
N ASN A 180 5.59 -21.09 13.96
CA ASN A 180 5.49 -22.40 14.60
C ASN A 180 5.82 -22.31 16.10
N TRP A 181 6.87 -21.57 16.46
CA TRP A 181 7.22 -21.34 17.84
C TRP A 181 6.08 -20.65 18.60
N LEU A 182 5.50 -19.57 18.05
CA LEU A 182 4.35 -18.88 18.65
C LEU A 182 3.14 -19.80 18.83
N ILE A 183 2.85 -20.69 17.87
CA ILE A 183 1.79 -21.69 18.00
C ILE A 183 2.06 -22.62 19.18
N THR A 184 3.29 -23.13 19.32
CA THR A 184 3.65 -24.02 20.44
C THR A 184 3.60 -23.34 21.81
N GLN A 185 3.78 -22.02 21.85
CA GLN A 185 3.68 -21.21 23.07
C GLN A 185 2.24 -20.75 23.37
N GLY A 186 1.26 -21.15 22.56
CA GLY A 186 -0.14 -20.73 22.74
C GLY A 186 -0.34 -19.22 22.53
N ALA A 187 0.43 -18.63 21.61
CA ALA A 187 0.39 -17.20 21.34
C ALA A 187 -1.01 -16.73 20.91
N SER A 188 -1.30 -15.46 21.23
CA SER A 188 -2.57 -14.83 20.91
C SER A 188 -2.75 -14.64 19.39
N SER A 189 -3.99 -14.66 18.92
CA SER A 189 -4.32 -14.46 17.49
C SER A 189 -3.66 -13.24 16.84
N PRO A 190 -3.50 -12.07 17.50
CA PRO A 190 -2.78 -10.94 16.93
C PRO A 190 -1.31 -11.23 16.59
N GLN A 191 -0.60 -12.00 17.41
CA GLN A 191 0.82 -12.33 17.18
C GLN A 191 0.98 -13.32 16.01
N LEU A 192 0.05 -14.27 15.90
CA LEU A 192 -0.01 -15.21 14.79
C LEU A 192 -0.34 -14.50 13.48
N ASN A 193 -1.26 -13.52 13.51
CA ASN A 193 -1.64 -12.74 12.33
C ASN A 193 -0.48 -11.90 11.77
N VAL A 194 0.37 -11.33 12.63
CA VAL A 194 1.57 -10.60 12.18
C VAL A 194 2.52 -11.53 11.43
N CYS A 195 2.76 -12.73 11.95
CA CYS A 195 3.63 -13.70 11.29
C CYS A 195 3.03 -14.17 9.96
N GLN A 196 1.72 -14.46 9.92
CA GLN A 196 1.01 -14.83 8.69
C GLN A 196 1.13 -13.74 7.61
N HIS A 197 1.01 -12.48 8.00
CA HIS A 197 1.14 -11.35 7.07
C HIS A 197 2.55 -11.25 6.47
N GLN A 198 3.59 -11.45 7.27
CA GLN A 198 4.98 -11.38 6.80
C GLN A 198 5.36 -12.58 5.92
N ILE A 199 4.92 -13.78 6.30
CA ILE A 199 5.10 -15.00 5.50
C ILE A 199 4.47 -14.81 4.11
N TRP A 200 3.23 -14.33 4.05
CA TRP A 200 2.53 -14.09 2.79
C TRP A 200 3.25 -13.08 1.89
N HIS A 201 3.76 -11.99 2.45
CA HIS A 201 4.51 -10.98 1.68
C HIS A 201 5.80 -11.56 1.07
N LEU A 202 6.52 -12.41 1.80
CA LEU A 202 7.75 -13.03 1.34
C LEU A 202 7.49 -14.13 0.29
N GLU A 203 6.38 -14.88 0.41
CA GLU A 203 5.94 -15.84 -0.62
C GLU A 203 5.59 -15.15 -1.93
N LEU A 204 4.92 -13.98 -1.87
CA LEU A 204 4.62 -13.18 -3.04
C LEU A 204 5.89 -12.67 -3.73
N LEU A 205 6.88 -12.22 -2.95
CA LEU A 205 8.17 -11.78 -3.45
C LEU A 205 8.94 -12.92 -4.13
N LEU A 206 8.93 -14.12 -3.55
CA LEU A 206 9.58 -15.30 -4.15
C LEU A 206 8.92 -15.71 -5.46
N ALA A 207 7.59 -15.77 -5.50
CA ALA A 207 6.86 -16.09 -6.72
C ALA A 207 7.13 -15.09 -7.87
N ALA A 208 7.38 -13.82 -7.52
CA ALA A 208 7.76 -12.78 -8.47
C ALA A 208 9.22 -12.83 -8.92
N LEU A 209 10.09 -13.50 -8.16
CA LEU A 209 11.52 -13.68 -8.48
C LEU A 209 11.79 -14.99 -9.26
N ASP A 210 10.91 -15.98 -9.15
CA ASP A 210 11.05 -17.32 -9.74
C ASP A 210 10.45 -17.46 -11.16
N GLN A 211 9.89 -16.39 -11.74
CA GLN A 211 9.32 -16.46 -13.09
C GLN A 211 10.41 -16.42 -14.17
N PRO A 212 10.48 -17.44 -15.07
CA PRO A 212 11.37 -17.39 -16.22
C PRO A 212 10.95 -16.26 -17.16
N SER A 213 11.93 -15.51 -17.68
CA SER A 213 11.68 -14.41 -18.61
C SER A 213 10.92 -14.91 -19.85
N PRO A 214 9.89 -14.20 -20.33
CA PRO A 214 9.18 -14.60 -21.55
C PRO A 214 10.12 -14.51 -22.76
N PRO A 215 9.96 -15.41 -23.76
CA PRO A 215 10.81 -15.39 -24.95
C PRO A 215 10.62 -14.07 -25.70
N SER A 216 11.74 -13.43 -26.05
CA SER A 216 11.76 -12.22 -26.84
C SER A 216 11.12 -12.46 -28.20
N LEU A 217 9.99 -11.79 -28.48
CA LEU A 217 9.41 -11.72 -29.82
C LEU A 217 10.41 -11.00 -30.74
N ASN A 218 11.06 -11.79 -31.60
CA ASN A 218 11.89 -11.28 -32.69
C ASN A 218 11.03 -10.43 -33.63
N SER A 219 11.31 -9.13 -33.65
CA SER A 219 10.82 -8.19 -34.64
C SER A 219 11.35 -8.58 -36.02
N SER A 220 10.46 -8.98 -36.92
CA SER A 220 10.73 -9.08 -38.35
C SER A 220 9.52 -8.55 -39.10
N TRP A 221 9.43 -7.23 -39.19
CA TRP A 221 8.66 -6.57 -40.24
C TRP A 221 9.69 -5.93 -41.18
N THR A 222 10.04 -6.67 -42.22
CA THR A 222 10.73 -6.16 -43.40
C THR A 222 9.71 -5.47 -44.31
N LEU A 223 9.98 -4.19 -44.55
CA LEU A 223 9.64 -3.30 -45.69
C LEU A 223 8.30 -3.51 -46.42
#